data_AF-A0A4D6C9G3-F1
#
_entry.id   AF-A0A4D6C9G3-F1
#
_cell.length_a   1.000
_cell.length_b   1.000
_cell.length_c   1.000
_cell.angle_alpha   90.00
_cell.angle_beta   90.00
_cell.angle_gamma   90.00
#
_symmetry.space_group_name_H-M   'P 1'
#
loop_
_entity.id
_entity.type
_entity.pdbx_description
1 polymer ?
#
loop_
_entity_poly.entity_id
_entity_poly.type
_entity_poly.pdbx_seq_one_letter_code
_entity_poly.pdbx_strand_id
1 'polypeptide(L)'
;LYGNTSNASTKDTLTGSGRWETAIKISQAGWTKSESAVLVNDNSIADALSATPFAKAKDVPILLTQSNKLDSRTKAELKRLGVKNVYLIGGSIALSSEIEKQLNAENISFERISGNSRYDTSLKLAEKLDREKSISKIVVVNGEKGLADAVSVGAIAAQENMPIILSDSENGTEVADNFIDSKDIEKSYVIGGTYSISNSVERSLPNATRIAGSSRSETNAKIIEEFYKDTDIKNIYVTKDGTRSKHDLIDSLAVGVLASKNGSPILLAGNKLDSSQKDVLNTKIID
;
A
#
# COMPACT_ATOMS: atom_id res chain seq x y z
N LEU A 1 34.59 16.94 3.09
CA LEU A 1 34.29 16.85 4.53
C LEU A 1 32.78 16.90 4.70
N TYR A 2 32.23 15.86 5.33
CA TYR A 2 30.90 15.73 5.94
C TYR A 2 29.63 15.82 5.06
N GLY A 3 29.20 14.66 4.55
CA GLY A 3 27.79 14.34 4.44
C GLY A 3 27.61 12.98 5.10
N ASN A 4 26.92 12.93 6.23
CA ASN A 4 26.70 11.70 7.00
C ASN A 4 26.11 10.63 6.08
N THR A 5 26.85 9.55 5.86
CA THR A 5 26.29 8.34 5.27
C THR A 5 25.31 7.77 6.29
N SER A 6 24.05 7.60 5.91
CA SER A 6 23.09 6.81 6.67
C SER A 6 23.60 5.37 6.71
N ASN A 7 24.39 5.06 7.73
CA ASN A 7 24.97 3.74 7.93
C ASN A 7 23.92 2.84 8.57
N ALA A 8 23.02 2.26 7.76
CA ALA A 8 22.24 1.10 8.20
C ALA A 8 23.21 0.03 8.72
N SER A 9 23.02 -0.48 9.94
CA SER A 9 23.98 -1.45 10.51
C SER A 9 23.97 -2.77 9.76
N THR A 10 22.86 -3.09 9.08
CA THR A 10 22.69 -4.30 8.29
C THR A 10 21.85 -4.05 7.04
N LYS A 11 22.09 -4.84 5.99
CA LYS A 11 21.30 -4.82 4.75
C LYS A 11 20.69 -6.20 4.54
N ASP A 12 19.43 -6.34 4.92
CA ASP A 12 18.64 -7.53 4.61
C ASP A 12 17.96 -7.41 3.25
N THR A 13 17.86 -8.54 2.56
CA THR A 13 17.24 -8.62 1.23
C THR A 13 15.99 -9.49 1.30
N LEU A 14 14.82 -8.85 1.22
CA LEU A 14 13.51 -9.51 1.17
C LEU A 14 13.03 -9.76 -0.26
N THR A 15 13.94 -10.11 -1.18
CA THR A 15 13.62 -10.33 -2.59
C THR A 15 13.76 -11.78 -3.00
N GLY A 16 12.93 -12.25 -3.91
CA GLY A 16 13.10 -13.54 -4.58
C GLY A 16 13.34 -13.42 -6.09
N SER A 17 13.17 -14.53 -6.81
CA SER A 17 13.31 -14.60 -8.27
C SER A 17 12.25 -13.78 -9.03
N GLY A 18 11.17 -13.39 -8.37
CA GLY A 18 10.10 -12.57 -8.95
C GLY A 18 9.16 -12.04 -7.87
N ARG A 19 8.11 -11.33 -8.31
CA ARG A 19 7.13 -10.66 -7.42
C ARG A 19 6.45 -11.59 -6.42
N TRP A 20 6.16 -12.83 -6.82
CA TRP A 20 5.56 -13.82 -5.93
C TRP A 20 6.51 -14.22 -4.80
N GLU A 21 7.75 -14.57 -5.13
CA GLU A 21 8.73 -14.93 -4.11
C GLU A 21 9.12 -13.74 -3.23
N THR A 22 9.18 -12.53 -3.78
CA THR A 22 9.37 -11.31 -2.98
C THR A 22 8.23 -11.12 -1.98
N ALA A 23 6.97 -11.22 -2.40
CA ALA A 23 5.82 -11.17 -1.48
C ALA A 23 5.86 -12.28 -0.41
N ILE A 24 6.31 -13.49 -0.78
CA ILE A 24 6.50 -14.61 0.15
C ILE A 24 7.63 -14.33 1.15
N LYS A 25 8.75 -13.74 0.71
CA LYS A 25 9.86 -13.35 1.61
C LYS A 25 9.42 -12.28 2.61
N ILE A 26 8.63 -11.32 2.16
CA ILE A 26 8.01 -10.31 3.03
C ILE A 26 7.06 -10.98 4.04
N SER A 27 6.22 -11.92 3.59
CA SER A 27 5.34 -12.71 4.46
C SER A 27 6.13 -13.49 5.52
N GLN A 28 7.21 -14.16 5.14
CA GLN A 28 8.06 -14.92 6.04
C GLN A 28 8.76 -14.03 7.08
N ALA A 29 9.11 -12.80 6.72
CA ALA A 29 9.73 -11.84 7.63
C ALA A 29 8.73 -11.25 8.65
N GLY A 30 7.46 -11.09 8.28
CA GLY A 30 6.45 -10.46 9.16
C GLY A 30 5.55 -11.43 9.93
N TRP A 31 5.43 -12.68 9.48
CA TRP A 31 4.45 -13.64 10.00
C TRP A 31 4.99 -15.07 10.04
N THR A 32 5.11 -15.63 11.24
CA THR A 32 5.36 -17.06 11.43
C THR A 32 4.10 -17.89 11.20
N LYS A 33 2.93 -17.36 11.57
CA LYS A 33 1.58 -17.91 11.35
C LYS A 33 0.61 -16.76 11.00
N SER A 34 -0.41 -17.04 10.20
CA SER A 34 -1.54 -16.14 9.99
C SER A 34 -2.77 -16.95 9.57
N GLU A 35 -3.90 -16.85 10.29
CA GLU A 35 -5.12 -17.58 9.93
C GLU A 35 -5.86 -16.95 8.74
N SER A 36 -5.45 -15.73 8.36
CA SER A 36 -5.99 -15.01 7.20
C SER A 36 -4.87 -14.45 6.33
N ALA A 37 -5.14 -14.23 5.05
CA ALA A 37 -4.24 -13.51 4.13
C ALA A 37 -5.03 -12.62 3.17
N VAL A 38 -4.42 -11.54 2.69
CA VAL A 38 -4.93 -10.79 1.55
C VAL A 38 -4.32 -11.38 0.27
N LEU A 39 -5.16 -11.60 -0.74
CA LEU A 39 -4.74 -12.11 -2.04
C LEU A 39 -5.12 -11.14 -3.15
N VAL A 40 -4.13 -10.73 -3.94
CA VAL A 40 -4.28 -9.73 -5.00
C VAL A 40 -3.75 -10.27 -6.33
N ASN A 41 -4.30 -9.76 -7.43
CA ASN A 41 -3.81 -10.10 -8.77
C ASN A 41 -2.45 -9.41 -9.02
N ASP A 42 -1.47 -10.21 -9.42
CA ASP A 42 -0.10 -9.79 -9.71
C ASP A 42 0.02 -8.75 -10.84
N ASN A 43 -0.99 -8.65 -11.70
CA ASN A 43 -1.07 -7.71 -12.81
C ASN A 43 -2.09 -6.58 -12.60
N SER A 44 -2.88 -6.60 -11.52
CA SER A 44 -3.88 -5.55 -11.21
C SER A 44 -3.55 -4.83 -9.90
N ILE A 45 -2.40 -4.16 -9.86
CA ILE A 45 -1.99 -3.40 -8.66
C ILE A 45 -2.98 -2.29 -8.30
N ALA A 46 -3.65 -1.73 -9.30
CA ALA A 46 -4.54 -0.59 -9.14
C ALA A 46 -5.75 -0.89 -8.25
N ASP A 47 -6.25 -2.13 -8.28
CA ASP A 47 -7.38 -2.56 -7.45
C ASP A 47 -6.97 -2.78 -5.98
N ALA A 48 -5.67 -2.91 -5.73
CA ALA A 48 -5.12 -3.24 -4.41
C ALA A 48 -4.33 -2.11 -3.76
N LEU A 49 -4.20 -0.93 -4.39
CA LEU A 49 -3.45 0.22 -3.84
C LEU A 49 -3.89 0.62 -2.43
N SER A 50 -5.18 0.46 -2.15
CA SER A 50 -5.82 0.79 -0.87
C SER A 50 -5.91 -0.38 0.10
N ALA A 51 -5.34 -1.54 -0.23
CA ALA A 51 -5.45 -2.74 0.60
C ALA A 51 -4.54 -2.69 1.85
N THR A 52 -3.43 -1.96 1.80
CA THR A 52 -2.41 -1.97 2.88
C THR A 52 -2.97 -1.59 4.26
N PRO A 53 -3.76 -0.51 4.42
CA PRO A 53 -4.35 -0.17 5.72
C PRO A 53 -5.27 -1.27 6.28
N PHE A 54 -6.14 -1.83 5.45
CA PHE A 54 -7.01 -2.93 5.85
C PHE A 54 -6.22 -4.20 6.21
N ALA A 55 -5.24 -4.58 5.38
CA ALA A 55 -4.38 -5.73 5.63
C ALA A 55 -3.61 -5.59 6.95
N LYS A 56 -3.13 -4.37 7.25
CA LYS A 56 -2.49 -4.05 8.53
C LYS A 56 -3.45 -4.12 9.71
N ALA A 57 -4.67 -3.58 9.57
CA ALA A 57 -5.67 -3.64 10.64
C ALA A 57 -6.04 -5.08 11.00
N LYS A 58 -6.00 -6.00 10.03
CA LYS A 58 -6.15 -7.44 10.22
C LYS A 58 -4.87 -8.18 10.65
N ASP A 59 -3.72 -7.51 10.65
CA ASP A 59 -2.37 -8.07 10.81
C ASP A 59 -2.11 -9.29 9.90
N VAL A 60 -2.40 -9.16 8.61
CA VAL A 60 -2.23 -10.24 7.61
C VAL A 60 -1.29 -9.84 6.46
N PRO A 61 -0.53 -10.79 5.88
CA PRO A 61 0.29 -10.51 4.71
C PRO A 61 -0.55 -10.30 3.44
N ILE A 62 0.00 -9.52 2.51
CA ILE A 62 -0.49 -9.43 1.12
C ILE A 62 0.32 -10.41 0.27
N LEU A 63 -0.35 -11.38 -0.33
CA LEU A 63 0.22 -12.34 -1.27
C LEU A 63 -0.33 -12.13 -2.68
N LEU A 64 0.43 -12.60 -3.68
CA LEU A 64 0.11 -12.38 -5.09
C LEU A 64 -0.38 -13.66 -5.75
N THR A 65 -1.24 -13.53 -6.76
CA THR A 65 -1.69 -14.64 -7.60
C THR A 65 -1.95 -14.17 -9.03
N GLN A 66 -2.07 -15.09 -9.98
CA GLN A 66 -2.59 -14.76 -11.31
C GLN A 66 -4.12 -14.65 -11.27
N SER A 67 -4.73 -14.05 -12.30
CA SER A 67 -6.20 -13.85 -12.36
C SER A 67 -7.02 -15.15 -12.28
N ASN A 68 -6.52 -16.25 -12.83
CA ASN A 68 -7.24 -17.52 -12.93
C ASN A 68 -6.47 -18.73 -12.38
N LYS A 69 -5.31 -18.51 -11.77
CA LYS A 69 -4.47 -19.58 -11.25
C LYS A 69 -3.85 -19.16 -9.94
N LEU A 70 -4.16 -19.92 -8.88
CA LEU A 70 -3.48 -19.80 -7.60
C LEU A 70 -2.03 -20.28 -7.80
N ASP A 71 -1.10 -19.34 -7.75
CA ASP A 71 0.32 -19.67 -7.95
C ASP A 71 0.77 -20.71 -6.91
N SER A 72 1.51 -21.73 -7.35
CA SER A 72 1.91 -22.84 -6.48
C SER A 72 2.78 -22.38 -5.31
N ARG A 73 3.59 -21.33 -5.49
CA ARG A 73 4.42 -20.73 -4.44
C ARG A 73 3.54 -20.03 -3.42
N THR A 74 2.54 -19.28 -3.88
CA THR A 74 1.54 -18.63 -3.01
C THR A 74 0.73 -19.65 -2.23
N LYS A 75 0.26 -20.73 -2.88
CA LYS A 75 -0.42 -21.84 -2.21
C LYS A 75 0.45 -22.47 -1.11
N ALA A 76 1.74 -22.69 -1.39
CA ALA A 76 2.66 -23.21 -0.38
C ALA A 76 2.82 -22.26 0.82
N GLU A 77 2.87 -20.96 0.58
CA GLU A 77 2.95 -19.96 1.64
C GLU A 77 1.65 -19.85 2.46
N LEU A 78 0.47 -19.92 1.82
CA LEU A 78 -0.83 -20.01 2.52
C LEU A 78 -0.85 -21.21 3.48
N LYS A 79 -0.34 -22.36 3.02
CA LYS A 79 -0.22 -23.57 3.84
C LYS A 79 0.79 -23.38 4.98
N ARG A 80 1.96 -22.79 4.73
CA ARG A 80 2.99 -22.51 5.75
C ARG A 80 2.43 -21.64 6.88
N LEU A 81 1.67 -20.60 6.53
CA LEU A 81 1.03 -19.69 7.46
C LEU A 81 -0.14 -20.32 8.23
N GLY A 82 -0.73 -21.41 7.72
CA GLY A 82 -1.94 -22.01 8.28
C GLY A 82 -3.19 -21.18 8.00
N VAL A 83 -3.26 -20.55 6.82
CA VAL A 83 -4.39 -19.71 6.41
C VAL A 83 -5.66 -20.54 6.26
N LYS A 84 -6.76 -20.04 6.83
CA LYS A 84 -8.12 -20.58 6.71
C LYS A 84 -9.04 -19.66 5.93
N ASN A 85 -8.75 -18.36 5.91
CA ASN A 85 -9.56 -17.35 5.22
C ASN A 85 -8.71 -16.46 4.31
N VAL A 86 -9.19 -16.15 3.11
CA VAL A 86 -8.52 -15.22 2.19
C VAL A 86 -9.42 -14.04 1.86
N TYR A 87 -8.89 -12.83 1.98
CA TYR A 87 -9.52 -11.62 1.46
C TYR A 87 -9.08 -11.40 0.01
N LEU A 88 -9.98 -11.65 -0.95
CA LEU A 88 -9.75 -11.40 -2.37
C LEU A 88 -10.00 -9.93 -2.68
N ILE A 89 -8.97 -9.18 -3.04
CA ILE A 89 -9.11 -7.76 -3.38
C ILE A 89 -9.16 -7.60 -4.90
N GLY A 90 -10.28 -7.06 -5.38
CA GLY A 90 -10.55 -6.89 -6.81
C GLY A 90 -11.69 -7.78 -7.32
N GLY A 91 -12.33 -7.31 -8.39
CA GLY A 91 -13.49 -7.97 -8.99
C GLY A 91 -13.14 -9.28 -9.70
N SER A 92 -14.13 -9.92 -10.32
CA SER A 92 -13.96 -11.19 -11.05
C SER A 92 -13.05 -11.10 -12.27
N ILE A 93 -12.86 -9.91 -12.84
CA ILE A 93 -11.88 -9.67 -13.91
C ILE A 93 -10.44 -9.79 -13.36
N ALA A 94 -10.20 -9.18 -12.19
CA ALA A 94 -8.89 -9.24 -11.54
C ALA A 94 -8.64 -10.63 -10.94
N LEU A 95 -9.61 -11.21 -10.25
CA LEU A 95 -9.50 -12.53 -9.63
C LEU A 95 -10.73 -13.33 -9.99
N SER A 96 -10.63 -14.17 -11.02
CA SER A 96 -11.77 -14.93 -11.56
C SER A 96 -12.32 -15.96 -10.57
N SER A 97 -13.49 -16.51 -10.90
CA SER A 97 -14.10 -17.61 -10.13
C SER A 97 -13.23 -18.87 -10.07
N GLU A 98 -12.22 -19.00 -10.93
CA GLU A 98 -11.27 -20.11 -10.86
C GLU A 98 -10.34 -20.00 -9.64
N ILE A 99 -10.06 -18.79 -9.15
CA ILE A 99 -9.34 -18.60 -7.88
C ILE A 99 -10.20 -19.06 -6.70
N GLU A 100 -11.49 -18.73 -6.71
CA GLU A 100 -12.44 -19.14 -5.68
C GLU A 100 -12.55 -20.67 -5.60
N LYS A 101 -12.65 -21.35 -6.75
CA LYS A 101 -12.65 -22.82 -6.81
C LYS A 101 -11.34 -23.42 -6.28
N GLN A 102 -10.20 -22.85 -6.65
CA GLN A 102 -8.89 -23.33 -6.16
C GLN A 102 -8.75 -23.15 -4.65
N LEU A 103 -9.23 -22.04 -4.07
CA LEU A 103 -9.22 -21.84 -2.62
C LEU A 103 -10.15 -22.83 -1.91
N ASN A 104 -11.35 -23.07 -2.44
CA ASN A 104 -12.27 -24.08 -1.90
C ASN A 104 -11.66 -25.49 -1.94
N ALA A 105 -10.95 -25.85 -3.02
CA ALA A 105 -10.24 -27.13 -3.12
C ALA A 105 -9.12 -27.29 -2.07
N GLU A 106 -8.56 -26.18 -1.58
CA GLU A 106 -7.62 -26.17 -0.46
C GLU A 106 -8.31 -26.10 0.92
N ASN A 107 -9.65 -26.13 0.98
CA ASN A 107 -10.45 -25.88 2.19
C ASN A 107 -10.19 -24.50 2.82
N ILE A 108 -9.88 -23.50 1.99
CA ILE A 108 -9.68 -22.11 2.41
C ILE A 108 -10.94 -21.33 2.05
N SER A 109 -11.60 -20.77 3.06
CA SER A 109 -12.73 -19.85 2.86
C SER A 109 -12.24 -18.52 2.32
N PHE A 110 -13.12 -17.74 1.68
CA PHE A 110 -12.74 -16.43 1.17
C PHE A 110 -13.85 -15.39 1.31
N GLU A 111 -13.44 -14.13 1.40
CA GLU A 111 -14.29 -12.97 1.27
C GLU A 111 -13.75 -12.10 0.14
N ARG A 112 -14.61 -11.72 -0.80
CA ARG A 112 -14.24 -10.79 -1.87
C ARG A 112 -14.59 -9.36 -1.48
N ILE A 113 -13.58 -8.48 -1.50
CA ILE A 113 -13.72 -7.04 -1.30
C ILE A 113 -13.45 -6.37 -2.64
N SER A 114 -14.53 -5.99 -3.34
CA SER A 114 -14.46 -5.38 -4.67
C SER A 114 -15.71 -4.58 -4.98
N GLY A 115 -15.56 -3.47 -5.69
CA GLY A 115 -16.68 -2.75 -6.30
C GLY A 115 -16.66 -2.81 -7.83
N ASN A 116 -17.44 -1.96 -8.48
CA ASN A 116 -17.52 -1.90 -9.94
C ASN A 116 -16.25 -1.32 -10.57
N SER A 117 -15.54 -0.48 -9.81
CA SER A 117 -14.27 0.12 -10.19
C SER A 117 -13.23 -0.01 -9.05
N ARG A 118 -12.00 0.47 -9.31
CA ARG A 118 -10.98 0.61 -8.26
C ARG A 118 -11.38 1.65 -7.20
N TYR A 119 -12.15 2.66 -7.59
CA TYR A 119 -12.66 3.70 -6.71
C TYR A 119 -13.67 3.10 -5.72
N ASP A 120 -14.63 2.32 -6.23
CA ASP A 120 -15.57 1.57 -5.38
C ASP A 120 -14.86 0.52 -4.50
N THR A 121 -13.82 -0.13 -5.03
CA THR A 121 -13.02 -1.10 -4.25
C THR A 121 -12.29 -0.39 -3.12
N SER A 122 -11.76 0.81 -3.35
CA SER A 122 -11.13 1.63 -2.32
C SER A 122 -12.12 2.08 -1.24
N LEU A 123 -13.35 2.44 -1.62
CA LEU A 123 -14.42 2.74 -0.68
C LEU A 123 -14.78 1.52 0.18
N LYS A 124 -14.97 0.35 -0.42
CA LYS A 124 -15.28 -0.89 0.34
C LYS A 124 -14.17 -1.27 1.30
N LEU A 125 -12.90 -1.04 0.93
CA LEU A 125 -11.77 -1.22 1.83
C LEU A 125 -11.78 -0.20 2.98
N ALA A 126 -12.17 1.05 2.71
CA ALA A 126 -12.34 2.07 3.74
C ALA A 126 -13.47 1.71 4.74
N GLU A 127 -14.62 1.26 4.25
CA GLU A 127 -15.72 0.76 5.10
C GLU A 127 -15.30 -0.46 5.92
N LYS A 128 -14.51 -1.36 5.33
CA LYS A 128 -13.96 -2.52 6.05
C LYS A 128 -12.97 -2.10 7.13
N LEU A 129 -12.09 -1.15 6.85
CA LEU A 129 -11.16 -0.61 7.82
C LEU A 129 -11.90 0.06 8.99
N ASP A 130 -12.90 0.89 8.71
CA ASP A 130 -13.72 1.60 9.70
C ASP A 130 -14.43 0.64 10.68
N ARG A 131 -14.83 -0.54 10.21
CA ARG A 131 -15.39 -1.61 11.07
C ARG A 131 -14.36 -2.24 12.01
N GLU A 132 -13.07 -2.19 11.68
CA GLU A 132 -11.99 -2.76 12.49
C GLU A 132 -11.37 -1.72 13.43
N LYS A 133 -11.26 -0.47 12.97
CA LYS A 133 -10.62 0.65 13.65
C LYS A 133 -11.38 1.92 13.30
N SER A 134 -11.75 2.71 14.31
CA SER A 134 -12.31 4.04 14.09
C SER A 134 -11.33 4.88 13.28
N ILE A 135 -11.84 5.56 12.25
CA ILE A 135 -11.07 6.44 11.37
C ILE A 135 -11.39 7.89 11.71
N SER A 136 -10.35 8.71 11.85
CA SER A 136 -10.46 10.18 11.97
C SER A 136 -9.57 10.91 10.95
N LYS A 137 -8.81 10.16 10.16
CA LYS A 137 -7.91 10.69 9.13
C LYS A 137 -8.08 9.88 7.86
N ILE A 138 -7.95 10.51 6.70
CA ILE A 138 -7.98 9.84 5.39
C ILE A 138 -6.81 10.27 4.52
N VAL A 139 -6.48 9.43 3.55
CA VAL A 139 -5.53 9.73 2.48
C VAL A 139 -6.25 9.64 1.15
N VAL A 140 -6.10 10.66 0.30
CA VAL A 140 -6.65 10.71 -1.06
C VAL A 140 -5.50 10.71 -2.06
N VAL A 141 -5.54 9.75 -2.99
CA VAL A 141 -4.54 9.60 -4.07
C VAL A 141 -5.23 9.36 -5.41
N ASN A 142 -4.62 9.78 -6.52
CA ASN A 142 -5.21 9.50 -7.84
C ASN A 142 -5.06 8.01 -8.21
N GLY A 143 -6.17 7.35 -8.54
CA GLY A 143 -6.20 5.90 -8.81
C GLY A 143 -5.56 5.46 -10.14
N GLU A 144 -5.17 6.39 -11.02
CA GLU A 144 -4.59 6.10 -12.34
C GLU A 144 -3.17 6.67 -12.49
N LYS A 145 -3.02 7.96 -12.21
CA LYS A 145 -1.76 8.71 -12.32
C LYS A 145 -0.93 8.65 -11.04
N GLY A 146 -1.56 8.32 -9.91
CA GLY A 146 -0.96 8.36 -8.56
C GLY A 146 -0.56 6.99 -8.00
N LEU A 147 -0.31 5.97 -8.83
CA LEU A 147 0.05 4.63 -8.31
C LEU A 147 1.28 4.65 -7.39
N ALA A 148 2.31 5.40 -7.77
CA ALA A 148 3.53 5.55 -6.97
C ALA A 148 3.28 6.34 -5.67
N ASP A 149 2.41 7.35 -5.73
CA ASP A 149 1.99 8.14 -4.57
C ASP A 149 1.23 7.25 -3.57
N ALA A 150 0.31 6.42 -4.06
CA ALA A 150 -0.48 5.49 -3.27
C ALA A 150 0.38 4.47 -2.51
N VAL A 151 1.36 3.84 -3.17
CA VAL A 151 2.24 2.89 -2.48
C VAL A 151 3.28 3.56 -1.59
N SER A 152 3.63 4.84 -1.85
CA SER A 152 4.52 5.62 -0.98
C SER A 152 3.89 5.91 0.37
N VAL A 153 2.60 6.28 0.38
CA VAL A 153 1.86 6.58 1.62
C VAL A 153 1.29 5.32 2.28
N GLY A 154 1.33 4.16 1.62
CA GLY A 154 0.71 2.92 2.09
C GLY A 154 1.10 2.49 3.51
N ALA A 155 2.38 2.57 3.85
CA ALA A 155 2.87 2.17 5.18
C ALA A 155 2.37 3.10 6.29
N ILE A 156 2.45 4.42 6.09
CA ILE A 156 2.00 5.39 7.10
C ILE A 156 0.47 5.43 7.21
N ALA A 157 -0.24 5.32 6.08
CA ALA A 157 -1.69 5.18 6.07
C ALA A 157 -2.13 3.97 6.91
N ALA A 158 -1.41 2.86 6.80
CA ALA A 158 -1.65 1.68 7.61
C ALA A 158 -1.26 1.85 9.10
N GLN A 159 -0.20 2.59 9.42
CA GLN A 159 0.22 2.87 10.81
C GLN A 159 -0.80 3.75 11.55
N GLU A 160 -1.37 4.75 10.86
CA GLU A 160 -2.32 5.70 11.44
C GLU A 160 -3.79 5.36 11.19
N ASN A 161 -4.09 4.15 10.69
CA ASN A 161 -5.43 3.70 10.33
C ASN A 161 -6.17 4.64 9.34
N MET A 162 -5.43 5.26 8.42
CA MET A 162 -5.99 6.10 7.37
C MET A 162 -6.43 5.22 6.19
N PRO A 163 -7.72 5.18 5.83
CA PRO A 163 -8.12 4.58 4.57
C PRO A 163 -7.53 5.38 3.41
N ILE A 164 -7.08 4.66 2.38
CA ILE A 164 -6.65 5.25 1.12
C ILE A 164 -7.87 5.28 0.19
N ILE A 165 -8.41 6.47 -0.01
CA ILE A 165 -9.48 6.75 -0.96
C ILE A 165 -8.85 7.08 -2.31
N LEU A 166 -9.27 6.37 -3.35
CA LEU A 166 -8.81 6.64 -4.71
C LEU A 166 -9.70 7.71 -5.34
N SER A 167 -9.09 8.74 -5.91
CA SER A 167 -9.77 9.74 -6.73
C SER A 167 -9.58 9.46 -8.21
N ASP A 168 -10.57 9.79 -9.04
CA ASP A 168 -10.46 9.76 -10.49
C ASP A 168 -10.32 11.19 -11.07
N SER A 169 -9.87 11.31 -12.32
CA SER A 169 -9.59 12.63 -12.93
C SER A 169 -10.84 13.41 -13.37
N GLU A 170 -11.98 12.74 -13.52
CA GLU A 170 -13.24 13.31 -13.97
C GLU A 170 -14.13 13.68 -12.77
N ASN A 171 -14.31 12.77 -11.82
CA ASN A 171 -15.27 12.90 -10.71
C ASN A 171 -14.60 13.09 -9.34
N GLY A 172 -13.26 13.10 -9.26
CA GLY A 172 -12.57 13.33 -8.00
C GLY A 172 -12.85 12.21 -6.99
N THR A 173 -13.43 12.54 -5.83
CA THR A 173 -13.77 11.58 -4.76
C THR A 173 -15.25 11.23 -4.67
N GLU A 174 -16.06 11.61 -5.66
CA GLU A 174 -17.53 11.52 -5.60
C GLU A 174 -18.05 10.17 -5.08
N VAL A 175 -17.44 9.06 -5.52
CA VAL A 175 -17.78 7.69 -5.07
C VAL A 175 -17.71 7.54 -3.54
N ALA A 176 -16.80 8.25 -2.87
CA ALA A 176 -16.54 8.18 -1.44
C ALA A 176 -17.08 9.38 -0.64
N ASP A 177 -17.67 10.41 -1.28
CA ASP A 177 -18.07 11.64 -0.60
C ASP A 177 -19.06 11.36 0.56
N ASN A 178 -20.09 10.54 0.32
CA ASN A 178 -21.03 10.15 1.37
C ASN A 178 -20.36 9.46 2.57
N PHE A 179 -19.33 8.65 2.30
CA PHE A 179 -18.57 8.00 3.36
C PHE A 179 -17.76 9.02 4.14
N ILE A 180 -17.05 9.92 3.45
CA ILE A 180 -16.24 10.98 4.06
C ILE A 180 -17.13 11.90 4.92
N ASP A 181 -18.28 12.34 4.40
CA ASP A 181 -19.21 13.24 5.08
C ASP A 181 -19.91 12.59 6.29
N SER A 182 -20.08 11.27 6.25
CA SER A 182 -20.69 10.51 7.37
C SER A 182 -19.73 10.30 8.55
N LYS A 183 -18.45 10.67 8.40
CA LYS A 183 -17.38 10.41 9.37
C LYS A 183 -16.86 11.72 9.94
N ASP A 184 -16.42 11.68 11.19
CA ASP A 184 -15.76 12.80 11.84
C ASP A 184 -14.28 12.86 11.42
N ILE A 185 -14.05 13.16 10.14
CA ILE A 185 -12.70 13.24 9.59
C ILE A 185 -12.05 14.56 10.03
N GLU A 186 -11.12 14.45 10.97
CA GLU A 186 -10.34 15.56 11.51
C GLU A 186 -9.23 16.01 10.56
N LYS A 187 -8.74 15.12 9.68
CA LYS A 187 -7.64 15.41 8.75
C LYS A 187 -7.71 14.63 7.44
N SER A 188 -7.54 15.32 6.32
CA SER A 188 -7.36 14.69 5.01
C SER A 188 -5.97 14.99 4.45
N TYR A 189 -5.29 13.98 3.92
CA TYR A 189 -4.04 14.16 3.19
C TYR A 189 -4.25 13.91 1.70
N VAL A 190 -3.91 14.88 0.87
CA VAL A 190 -3.95 14.74 -0.59
C VAL A 190 -2.54 14.45 -1.09
N ILE A 191 -2.28 13.24 -1.56
CA ILE A 191 -0.95 12.84 -2.02
C ILE A 191 -0.88 12.90 -3.54
N GLY A 192 -0.04 13.81 -4.04
CA GLY A 192 0.13 14.05 -5.47
C GLY A 192 -0.17 15.50 -5.87
N GLY A 193 0.48 15.94 -6.95
CA GLY A 193 0.35 17.30 -7.46
C GLY A 193 -1.02 17.61 -8.07
N THR A 194 -1.24 18.89 -8.38
CA THR A 194 -2.51 19.40 -8.92
C THR A 194 -2.86 18.83 -10.30
N TYR A 195 -1.87 18.34 -11.04
CA TYR A 195 -2.05 17.60 -12.30
C TYR A 195 -2.77 16.24 -12.11
N SER A 196 -2.54 15.60 -10.95
CA SER A 196 -3.14 14.30 -10.62
C SER A 196 -4.44 14.46 -9.83
N ILE A 197 -4.49 15.42 -8.90
CA ILE A 197 -5.66 15.65 -8.04
C ILE A 197 -5.91 17.15 -8.00
N SER A 198 -7.06 17.60 -8.51
CA SER A 198 -7.36 19.03 -8.63
C SER A 198 -7.42 19.76 -7.27
N ASN A 199 -7.35 21.08 -7.32
CA ASN A 199 -7.58 21.92 -6.13
C ASN A 199 -9.04 21.86 -5.66
N SER A 200 -9.99 21.51 -6.53
CA SER A 200 -11.39 21.35 -6.13
C SER A 200 -11.57 20.14 -5.21
N VAL A 201 -10.95 19.00 -5.55
CA VAL A 201 -10.94 17.81 -4.69
C VAL A 201 -10.29 18.12 -3.34
N GLU A 202 -9.17 18.84 -3.30
CA GLU A 202 -8.56 19.22 -2.02
C GLU A 202 -9.48 20.10 -1.16
N ARG A 203 -10.20 21.05 -1.77
CA ARG A 203 -11.10 21.96 -1.05
C ARG A 203 -12.40 21.30 -0.59
N SER A 204 -12.82 20.20 -1.20
CA SER A 204 -14.01 19.45 -0.75
C SER A 204 -13.72 18.57 0.46
N LEU A 205 -12.44 18.28 0.75
CA LEU A 205 -12.06 17.36 1.82
C LEU A 205 -11.91 18.06 3.18
N PRO A 206 -12.32 17.41 4.29
CA PRO A 206 -12.16 17.95 5.65
C PRO A 206 -10.69 18.20 6.01
N ASN A 207 -10.36 19.44 6.40
CA ASN A 207 -9.02 19.86 6.89
C ASN A 207 -7.85 19.36 6.02
N ALA A 208 -7.99 19.50 4.70
CA ALA A 208 -7.06 18.91 3.75
C ALA A 208 -5.65 19.52 3.81
N THR A 209 -4.64 18.69 3.59
CA THR A 209 -3.25 19.12 3.36
C THR A 209 -2.64 18.30 2.24
N ARG A 210 -2.13 19.00 1.21
CA ARG A 210 -1.46 18.37 0.09
C ARG A 210 0.01 18.09 0.36
N ILE A 211 0.46 16.88 0.04
CA ILE A 211 1.85 16.47 0.01
C ILE A 211 2.19 16.06 -1.42
N ALA A 212 3.03 16.84 -2.10
CA ALA A 212 3.35 16.61 -3.51
C ALA A 212 4.75 17.11 -3.86
N GLY A 213 5.47 16.32 -4.65
CA GLY A 213 6.70 16.72 -5.34
C GLY A 213 6.50 16.86 -6.85
N SER A 214 7.55 17.35 -7.53
CA SER A 214 7.60 17.38 -9.00
C SER A 214 7.78 16.00 -9.63
N SER A 215 8.17 15.01 -8.83
CA SER A 215 8.35 13.61 -9.23
C SER A 215 7.87 12.66 -8.13
N ARG A 216 7.66 11.38 -8.48
CA ARG A 216 7.33 10.33 -7.50
C ARG A 216 8.38 10.19 -6.38
N SER A 217 9.65 10.41 -6.70
CA SER A 217 10.74 10.36 -5.73
C SER A 217 10.69 11.53 -4.76
N GLU A 218 10.35 12.73 -5.25
CA GLU A 218 10.18 13.91 -4.42
C GLU A 218 8.91 13.83 -3.56
N THR A 219 7.80 13.34 -4.10
CA THR A 219 6.60 13.05 -3.30
C THR A 219 6.92 12.03 -2.21
N ASN A 220 7.65 10.95 -2.55
CA ASN A 220 8.09 9.95 -1.59
C ASN A 220 8.99 10.55 -0.49
N ALA A 221 9.93 11.43 -0.83
CA ALA A 221 10.76 12.13 0.15
C ALA A 221 9.92 13.01 1.10
N LYS A 222 8.97 13.78 0.56
CA LYS A 222 8.06 14.63 1.35
C LYS A 222 7.13 13.85 2.28
N ILE A 223 6.67 12.67 1.86
CA ILE A 223 5.92 11.75 2.73
C ILE A 223 6.81 11.30 3.90
N ILE A 224 8.06 10.92 3.62
CA ILE A 224 9.00 10.51 4.67
C ILE A 224 9.26 11.66 5.65
N GLU A 225 9.50 12.87 5.13
CA GLU A 225 9.74 14.07 5.91
C GLU A 225 8.54 14.46 6.81
N GLU A 226 7.32 14.42 6.27
CA GLU A 226 6.12 14.80 7.00
C GLU A 226 5.78 13.81 8.13
N PHE A 227 5.92 12.51 7.89
CA PHE A 227 5.38 11.51 8.80
C PHE A 227 6.41 10.81 9.68
N TYR A 228 7.67 10.73 9.25
CA TYR A 228 8.74 10.07 9.99
C TYR A 228 9.69 11.13 10.54
N LYS A 229 9.20 11.94 11.49
CA LYS A 229 9.91 13.12 12.01
C LYS A 229 11.11 12.75 12.90
N ASP A 230 11.06 11.60 13.57
CA ASP A 230 12.15 11.11 14.40
C ASP A 230 13.44 10.98 13.60
N THR A 231 14.56 11.36 14.23
CA THR A 231 15.90 11.19 13.65
C THR A 231 16.30 9.73 13.63
N ASP A 232 15.99 8.99 14.69
CA ASP A 232 16.32 7.57 14.82
C ASP A 232 15.19 6.73 14.24
N ILE A 233 15.44 6.10 13.10
CA ILE A 233 14.51 5.14 12.48
C ILE A 233 15.14 3.76 12.45
N LYS A 234 14.39 2.74 12.86
CA LYS A 234 14.92 1.38 12.96
C LYS A 234 15.19 0.73 11.61
N ASN A 235 14.33 0.99 10.63
CA ASN A 235 14.46 0.41 9.31
C ASN A 235 13.94 1.39 8.26
N ILE A 236 14.38 1.17 7.01
CA ILE A 236 13.75 1.71 5.83
C ILE A 236 13.59 0.60 4.80
N TYR A 237 12.40 0.49 4.21
CA TYR A 237 12.13 -0.49 3.17
C TYR A 237 12.34 0.16 1.80
N VAL A 238 13.34 -0.30 1.06
CA VAL A 238 13.64 0.23 -0.27
C VAL A 238 13.02 -0.67 -1.34
N THR A 239 12.18 -0.09 -2.19
CA THR A 239 11.55 -0.80 -3.31
C THR A 239 11.73 -0.02 -4.60
N LYS A 240 11.42 -0.65 -5.74
CA LYS A 240 11.52 0.00 -7.04
C LYS A 240 10.45 1.09 -7.16
N ASP A 241 10.83 2.19 -7.80
CA ASP A 241 9.97 3.36 -7.97
C ASP A 241 8.88 3.23 -9.03
N GLY A 242 8.87 2.17 -9.84
CA GLY A 242 7.90 1.96 -10.91
C GLY A 242 8.12 2.82 -12.16
N THR A 243 9.28 3.49 -12.30
CA THR A 243 9.56 4.36 -13.45
C THR A 243 9.76 3.55 -14.74
N ARG A 244 10.36 2.36 -14.63
CA ARG A 244 10.53 1.43 -15.77
C ARG A 244 9.22 0.73 -16.13
N SER A 245 8.45 0.32 -15.12
CA SER A 245 7.15 -0.33 -15.27
C SER A 245 6.32 -0.10 -14.03
N LYS A 246 5.04 0.26 -14.20
CA LYS A 246 4.09 0.36 -13.07
C LYS A 246 3.96 -0.93 -12.26
N HIS A 247 4.28 -2.08 -12.87
CA HIS A 247 4.26 -3.37 -12.19
C HIS A 247 5.39 -3.54 -11.17
N ASP A 248 6.46 -2.75 -11.25
CA ASP A 248 7.53 -2.76 -10.24
C ASP A 248 7.07 -2.19 -8.88
N LEU A 249 5.93 -1.48 -8.83
CA LEU A 249 5.35 -0.97 -7.59
C LEU A 249 4.71 -2.07 -6.71
N ILE A 250 4.56 -3.29 -7.24
CA ILE A 250 3.86 -4.36 -6.51
C ILE A 250 4.63 -4.83 -5.28
N ASP A 251 5.95 -4.70 -5.30
CA ASP A 251 6.82 -4.98 -4.14
C ASP A 251 6.54 -3.96 -3.02
N SER A 252 6.30 -2.69 -3.37
CA SER A 252 5.92 -1.63 -2.42
C SER A 252 4.56 -1.91 -1.78
N LEU A 253 3.60 -2.38 -2.56
CA LEU A 253 2.29 -2.81 -2.04
C LEU A 253 2.46 -3.95 -1.04
N ALA A 254 3.21 -5.00 -1.41
CA ALA A 254 3.41 -6.17 -0.55
C ALA A 254 4.15 -5.81 0.75
N VAL A 255 5.20 -4.99 0.68
CA VAL A 255 6.00 -4.62 1.86
C VAL A 255 5.30 -3.61 2.76
N GLY A 256 4.29 -2.89 2.26
CA GLY A 256 3.56 -1.85 3.01
C GLY A 256 3.05 -2.31 4.37
N VAL A 257 2.55 -3.55 4.47
CA VAL A 257 2.06 -4.08 5.74
C VAL A 257 3.19 -4.35 6.73
N LEU A 258 4.31 -4.91 6.25
CA LEU A 258 5.50 -5.17 7.07
C LEU A 258 6.17 -3.86 7.51
N ALA A 259 6.34 -2.92 6.58
CA ALA A 259 6.86 -1.59 6.85
C ALA A 259 5.99 -0.86 7.90
N SER A 260 4.67 -0.95 7.76
CA SER A 260 3.73 -0.45 8.76
C SER A 260 3.92 -1.11 10.13
N LYS A 261 4.03 -2.45 10.18
CA LYS A 261 4.25 -3.22 11.42
C LYS A 261 5.54 -2.81 12.15
N ASN A 262 6.55 -2.41 11.40
CA ASN A 262 7.85 -2.01 11.93
C ASN A 262 7.99 -0.50 12.12
N GLY A 263 6.91 0.29 11.96
CA GLY A 263 6.97 1.75 12.10
C GLY A 263 7.94 2.41 11.12
N SER A 264 8.13 1.81 9.94
CA SER A 264 9.22 2.14 9.01
C SER A 264 8.68 2.70 7.68
N PRO A 265 9.36 3.68 7.07
CA PRO A 265 8.98 4.21 5.78
C PRO A 265 9.27 3.25 4.62
N ILE A 266 8.57 3.45 3.51
CA ILE A 266 8.94 2.90 2.20
C ILE A 266 9.64 3.99 1.39
N LEU A 267 10.85 3.70 0.92
CA LEU A 267 11.61 4.52 -0.03
C LEU A 267 11.46 3.96 -1.45
N LEU A 268 10.87 4.73 -2.35
CA LEU A 268 10.78 4.39 -3.76
C LEU A 268 12.04 4.80 -4.51
N ALA A 269 12.89 3.85 -4.88
CA ALA A 269 14.17 4.10 -5.53
C ALA A 269 14.18 3.68 -7.01
N GLY A 270 14.66 4.58 -7.87
CA GLY A 270 15.05 4.27 -9.25
C GLY A 270 16.48 3.75 -9.33
N ASN A 271 17.17 4.02 -10.45
CA ASN A 271 18.61 3.67 -10.59
C ASN A 271 19.51 4.44 -9.62
N LYS A 272 19.05 5.59 -9.14
CA LYS A 272 19.71 6.46 -8.16
C LYS A 272 18.64 7.15 -7.34
N LEU A 273 18.98 7.53 -6.11
CA LEU A 273 18.12 8.39 -5.29
C LEU A 273 18.11 9.81 -5.84
N ASP A 274 16.92 10.42 -5.79
CA ASP A 274 16.76 11.85 -6.04
C ASP A 274 17.46 12.69 -4.94
N SER A 275 17.79 13.95 -5.22
CA SER A 275 18.39 14.84 -4.21
C SER A 275 17.49 14.98 -2.99
N SER A 276 16.18 15.17 -3.18
CA SER A 276 15.22 15.27 -2.08
C SER A 276 15.20 14.03 -1.19
N GLN A 277 15.33 12.84 -1.78
CA GLN A 277 15.42 11.58 -1.05
C GLN A 277 16.73 11.47 -0.28
N LYS A 278 17.85 11.93 -0.83
CA LYS A 278 19.12 11.98 -0.10
C LYS A 278 19.04 12.96 1.07
N ASP A 279 18.44 14.12 0.85
CA ASP A 279 18.32 15.17 1.85
C ASP A 279 17.51 14.67 3.05
N VAL A 280 16.34 14.06 2.83
CA VAL A 280 15.54 13.50 3.93
C VAL A 280 16.29 12.36 4.63
N LEU A 281 16.98 11.47 3.91
CA LEU A 281 17.74 10.38 4.52
C LEU A 281 18.95 10.86 5.32
N ASN A 282 19.58 11.97 4.92
CA ASN A 282 20.69 12.57 5.67
C ASN A 282 20.23 13.16 7.03
N THR A 283 18.93 13.39 7.21
CA THR A 283 18.35 13.75 8.51
C THR A 283 18.11 12.56 9.43
N LYS A 284 18.35 11.33 8.96
CA LYS A 284 18.05 10.08 9.67
C LYS A 284 19.30 9.32 10.08
N ILE A 285 19.25 8.75 11.28
CA ILE A 285 20.12 7.68 11.74
C ILE A 285 19.31 6.40 11.57
N ILE A 286 19.85 5.47 10.79
CA ILE A 286 19.18 4.22 10.46
C ILE A 286 19.94 3.11 11.17
N ASP A 287 19.27 2.43 12.10
CA ASP A 287 19.85 1.29 12.82
C ASP A 287 20.13 0.11 11.90
#